data_AF-A0A2S2PKM6-F1
#
_entry.id   AF-A0A2S2PKM6-F1
#
_cell.length_a   1.000
_cell.length_b   1.000
_cell.length_c   1.000
_cell.angle_alpha   90.00
_cell.angle_beta   90.00
_cell.angle_gamma   90.00
#
_symmetry.space_group_name_H-M   'P 1'
#
loop_
_entity.id
_entity.type
_entity.pdbx_description
1 polymer ?
#
loop_
_entity_poly.entity_id
_entity_poly.type
_entity_poly.pdbx_seq_one_letter_code
_entity_poly.pdbx_strand_id
1 'polypeptide(L)'
;VLNVLCGVPKIWKPKQSVGDVNKWKDTFVQIPYQDDGFNCGVFMLYFANQLMSNKRIINVFDPNSYRSNLQDLILSSSKCMKNICLICGKDEDSFRQNYNCEVDSIMVQCG
;
A
#
# COMPACT_ATOMS: atom_id res chain seq x y z
N VAL A 1 -15.58 18.01 26.24
CA VAL A 1 -14.24 18.50 25.84
C VAL A 1 -13.28 17.33 25.90
N LEU A 2 -13.06 16.64 24.76
CA LEU A 2 -12.17 15.47 24.70
C LEU A 2 -10.73 15.98 24.59
N ASN A 3 -9.96 15.82 25.68
CA ASN A 3 -8.51 15.96 25.65
C ASN A 3 -7.91 14.66 25.10
N VAL A 4 -7.73 14.57 23.78
CA VAL A 4 -6.79 13.61 23.19
C VAL A 4 -5.45 14.32 23.13
N LEU A 5 -4.67 14.18 24.20
CA LEU A 5 -3.25 14.54 24.19
C LEU A 5 -2.52 13.49 23.34
N CYS A 6 -2.43 13.73 22.03
CA CYS A 6 -1.51 13.04 21.14
C CYS A 6 -0.09 13.46 21.55
N GLY A 7 0.48 12.74 22.52
CA GLY A 7 1.80 13.01 23.04
C GLY A 7 2.86 13.00 21.95
N VAL A 8 3.75 13.97 22.02
CA VAL A 8 5.10 14.00 21.41
C VAL A 8 5.68 12.58 21.32
N PRO A 9 6.31 12.16 20.21
CA PRO A 9 6.73 10.78 20.02
C PRO A 9 7.67 10.38 21.16
N LYS A 10 7.22 9.44 22.01
CA LYS A 10 8.15 8.71 22.87
C LYS A 10 9.11 8.04 21.91
N ILE A 11 10.38 8.43 21.93
CA ILE A 11 11.46 7.71 21.26
C ILE A 11 11.32 6.26 21.73
N TRP A 12 10.79 5.39 20.87
CA TRP A 12 10.60 4.00 21.18
C TRP A 12 12.00 3.39 21.20
N LYS A 13 12.53 3.14 22.40
CA LYS A 13 13.79 2.44 22.57
C LYS A 13 13.47 0.95 22.67
N PRO A 14 13.86 0.13 21.70
CA PRO A 14 13.71 -1.32 21.83
C PRO A 14 14.49 -1.77 23.05
N LYS A 15 13.92 -2.69 23.85
CA LYS A 15 14.69 -3.43 24.85
C LYS A 15 15.61 -4.39 24.08
N GLN A 16 16.82 -3.94 23.74
CA GLN A 16 17.85 -4.85 23.24
C GLN A 16 18.40 -5.68 24.40
N SER A 17 18.05 -6.96 24.41
CA SER A 17 18.89 -7.99 24.99
C SER A 17 18.77 -9.23 24.09
N VAL A 18 19.39 -9.17 22.91
CA VAL A 18 19.67 -10.35 22.10
C VAL A 18 21.19 -10.47 22.12
N GLY A 19 21.69 -11.49 22.80
CA GLY A 19 23.12 -11.69 23.01
C GLY A 19 23.91 -11.75 21.70
N ASP A 20 25.22 -11.52 21.82
CA ASP A 20 26.24 -11.35 20.77
C ASP A 20 26.43 -12.52 19.78
N VAL A 21 25.43 -13.36 19.55
CA VAL A 21 25.50 -14.54 18.66
C VAL A 21 24.94 -14.26 17.27
N ASN A 22 24.27 -13.13 17.05
CA ASN A 22 23.57 -12.82 15.80
C ASN A 22 24.16 -11.57 15.14
N LYS A 23 24.76 -11.72 13.95
CA LYS A 23 25.29 -10.63 13.09
C LYS A 23 24.21 -9.67 12.56
N TRP A 24 22.96 -9.83 13.00
CA TRP A 24 21.83 -9.02 12.58
C TRP A 24 21.83 -7.70 13.36
N LYS A 25 21.76 -6.59 12.62
CA LYS A 25 21.68 -5.26 13.21
C LYS A 25 20.37 -4.61 12.82
N ASP A 26 19.50 -4.41 13.80
CA ASP A 26 18.33 -3.56 13.63
C ASP A 26 18.79 -2.12 13.36
N THR A 27 18.26 -1.54 12.29
CA THR A 27 18.56 -0.16 11.91
C THR A 27 17.26 0.62 11.89
N PHE A 28 17.16 1.62 12.76
CA PHE A 28 16.04 2.55 12.78
C PHE A 28 16.30 3.66 11.77
N VAL A 29 15.36 3.84 10.85
CA VAL A 29 15.40 4.91 9.84
C VAL A 29 14.37 5.95 10.20
N GLN A 30 14.76 7.22 10.17
CA GLN A 30 13.82 8.32 10.31
C GLN A 30 12.97 8.41 9.05
N ILE A 31 11.66 8.35 9.22
CA ILE A 31 10.68 8.40 8.14
C ILE A 31 9.68 9.53 8.38
N PRO A 32 9.07 10.10 7.31
CA PRO A 32 8.00 11.07 7.47
C PRO A 32 6.85 10.49 8.31
N TYR A 33 6.38 11.31 9.24
CA TYR A 33 5.26 10.97 10.13
C TYR A 33 3.94 11.15 9.39
N GLN A 34 3.04 10.19 9.56
CA GLN A 34 1.66 10.31 9.09
C GLN A 34 0.78 10.82 10.23
N ASP A 35 0.05 11.90 9.97
CA ASP A 35 -0.85 12.54 10.92
C ASP A 35 -2.35 12.22 10.68
N ASP A 36 -2.68 11.59 9.56
CA ASP A 36 -4.03 11.10 9.25
C ASP A 36 -4.22 9.60 9.56
N GLY A 37 -5.48 9.14 9.60
CA GLY A 37 -5.82 7.76 9.92
C GLY A 37 -5.96 6.80 8.72
N PHE A 38 -5.77 7.26 7.48
CA PHE A 38 -6.21 6.52 6.28
C PHE A 38 -5.13 6.38 5.19
N ASN A 39 -3.98 7.03 5.31
CA ASN A 39 -2.86 6.95 4.38
C ASN A 39 -1.79 5.90 4.77
N CYS A 40 -2.00 5.09 5.81
CA CYS A 40 -0.96 4.17 6.31
C CYS A 40 -0.46 3.19 5.24
N GLY A 41 -1.37 2.65 4.42
CA GLY A 41 -0.99 1.82 3.28
C GLY A 41 -0.17 2.58 2.22
N VAL A 42 -0.49 3.86 1.98
CA VAL A 42 0.19 4.72 1.00
C VAL A 42 1.63 5.03 1.47
N PHE A 43 1.81 5.37 2.74
CA PHE A 43 3.13 5.56 3.36
C PHE A 43 3.98 4.28 3.26
N MET A 44 3.41 3.12 3.59
CA MET A 44 4.10 1.84 3.51
C MET A 44 4.56 1.51 2.08
N LEU A 45 3.69 1.73 1.08
CA LEU A 45 4.04 1.52 -0.33
C LEU A 45 5.13 2.49 -0.81
N TYR A 46 5.08 3.75 -0.36
CA TYR A 46 6.14 4.71 -0.65
C TYR A 46 7.49 4.24 -0.08
N PHE A 47 7.54 3.86 1.20
CA PHE A 47 8.78 3.37 1.82
C PHE A 47 9.31 2.11 1.16
N ALA A 48 8.44 1.15 0.86
CA ALA A 48 8.82 -0.05 0.12
C ALA A 48 9.43 0.30 -1.24
N ASN A 49 8.80 1.19 -2.00
CA ASN A 49 9.30 1.61 -3.32
C ASN A 49 10.68 2.29 -3.23
N GLN A 50 10.89 3.18 -2.25
CA GLN A 50 12.17 3.83 -2.05
C GLN A 50 13.27 2.84 -1.67
N LEU A 51 12.98 1.91 -0.74
CA LEU A 51 13.92 0.88 -0.31
C LEU A 51 14.30 -0.07 -1.46
N MET A 52 13.31 -0.56 -2.20
CA MET A 52 13.53 -1.44 -3.36
C MET A 52 14.29 -0.74 -4.48
N SER A 53 14.11 0.57 -4.64
CA SER A 53 14.81 1.38 -5.62
C SER A 53 16.19 1.86 -5.16
N ASN A 54 16.66 1.47 -3.97
CA ASN A 54 17.86 2.01 -3.32
C ASN A 54 17.89 3.55 -3.29
N LYS A 55 16.71 4.17 -3.16
CA LYS A 55 16.54 5.62 -3.04
C LYS A 55 16.45 6.00 -1.57
N ARG A 56 16.92 7.20 -1.24
CA ARG A 56 16.71 7.76 0.09
C ARG A 56 15.22 8.02 0.31
N ILE A 57 14.74 7.76 1.52
CA ILE A 57 13.40 8.17 1.94
C ILE A 57 13.42 9.70 2.08
N ILE A 58 12.58 10.39 1.32
CA ILE A 58 12.49 11.85 1.33
C ILE A 58 11.39 12.22 2.32
N ASN A 59 11.69 13.13 3.25
CA ASN A 59 10.75 13.55 4.29
C ASN A 59 9.61 14.45 3.78
N VAL A 60 9.65 14.85 2.52
CA VAL A 60 8.65 15.71 1.88
C VAL A 60 8.06 14.93 0.71
N PHE A 61 6.96 14.24 0.97
CA PHE A 61 6.13 13.61 -0.07
C PHE A 61 4.66 13.93 0.23
N ASP A 62 3.87 14.16 -0.81
CA ASP A 62 2.42 14.32 -0.68
C ASP A 62 1.75 12.94 -0.83
N PRO A 63 1.14 12.40 0.23
CA PRO A 63 0.49 11.10 0.17
C PRO A 63 -0.72 11.07 -0.77
N ASN A 64 -1.41 12.20 -0.97
CA ASN A 64 -2.58 12.23 -1.86
C ASN A 64 -2.15 12.20 -3.32
N SER A 65 -1.15 12.99 -3.71
CA SER A 65 -0.56 12.89 -5.04
C SER A 65 0.01 11.50 -5.32
N TYR A 66 0.71 10.89 -4.35
CA TYR A 66 1.22 9.53 -4.51
C TYR A 66 0.09 8.49 -4.63
N ARG A 67 -1.00 8.64 -3.86
CA ARG A 67 -2.20 7.80 -3.97
C ARG A 67 -2.83 7.88 -5.35
N SER A 68 -2.98 9.07 -5.92
CA SER A 68 -3.49 9.24 -7.29
C SER A 68 -2.58 8.57 -8.32
N ASN A 69 -1.27 8.73 -8.21
CA ASN A 69 -0.33 8.06 -9.11
C ASN A 69 -0.39 6.53 -8.99
N LEU A 70 -0.55 6.00 -7.77
CA LEU A 70 -0.75 4.57 -7.55
C LEU A 70 -2.05 4.08 -8.18
N GLN A 71 -3.13 4.86 -8.06
CA GLN A 71 -4.41 4.53 -8.69
C GLN A 71 -4.25 4.42 -10.22
N ASP A 72 -3.64 5.43 -10.86
CA ASP A 72 -3.43 5.42 -12.31
C ASP A 72 -2.54 4.26 -12.76
N LEU A 73 -1.48 3.97 -12.00
CA LEU A 73 -0.60 2.83 -12.26
C LEU A 73 -1.35 1.50 -12.16
N ILE A 74 -2.15 1.32 -11.10
CA ILE A 74 -2.92 0.09 -10.90
C ILE A 74 -3.97 -0.05 -12.00
N LEU A 75 -4.72 0.99 -12.32
CA LEU A 75 -5.76 0.95 -13.35
C LEU A 75 -5.18 0.66 -14.74
N SER A 76 -4.03 1.26 -15.08
CA SER A 76 -3.38 1.04 -16.38
C SER A 76 -2.71 -0.32 -16.51
N SER A 77 -2.28 -0.94 -15.40
CA SER A 77 -1.60 -2.25 -15.41
C SER A 77 -2.52 -3.43 -15.11
N SER A 78 -3.71 -3.18 -14.56
CA SER A 78 -4.65 -4.24 -14.18
C SER A 78 -5.40 -4.79 -15.38
N LYS A 79 -5.61 -6.11 -15.38
CA LYS A 79 -6.57 -6.74 -16.28
C LYS A 79 -8.00 -6.46 -15.81
N CYS A 80 -8.92 -6.39 -16.75
CA CYS A 80 -10.34 -6.28 -16.45
C CYS A 80 -10.79 -7.55 -15.72
N MET A 81 -11.26 -7.41 -14.48
CA MET A 81 -11.67 -8.55 -13.65
C MET A 81 -13.14 -8.94 -13.82
N LYS A 82 -13.89 -8.25 -14.70
CA LYS A 82 -15.35 -8.43 -14.86
C LYS A 82 -15.75 -9.88 -15.14
N ASN A 83 -14.95 -10.60 -15.92
CA ASN A 83 -15.21 -11.97 -16.36
C ASN A 83 -14.23 -13.00 -15.75
N ILE A 84 -13.47 -12.59 -14.72
CA ILE A 84 -12.54 -13.48 -14.03
C ILE A 84 -13.24 -14.04 -12.79
N CYS A 85 -13.33 -15.37 -12.71
CA CYS A 85 -13.80 -16.02 -11.48
C CYS A 85 -12.86 -15.68 -10.32
N LEU A 86 -13.38 -15.00 -9.27
CA LEU A 86 -12.56 -14.60 -8.10
C LEU A 86 -12.00 -15.77 -7.29
N ILE A 87 -12.60 -16.97 -7.43
CA ILE A 87 -12.16 -18.17 -6.70
C ILE A 87 -11.04 -18.89 -7.44
N CYS A 88 -11.18 -19.10 -8.76
CA CYS A 88 -10.23 -19.92 -9.52
C CYS A 88 -9.36 -19.14 -10.51
N GLY A 89 -9.59 -17.83 -10.68
CA GLY A 89 -8.79 -16.95 -11.54
C GLY A 89 -8.93 -17.22 -13.04
N LYS A 90 -9.89 -18.06 -13.45
CA LYS A 90 -10.12 -18.39 -14.86
C LYS A 90 -11.02 -17.34 -15.52
N ASP A 91 -10.67 -17.00 -16.75
CA ASP A 91 -11.43 -16.12 -17.64
C ASP A 91 -12.51 -16.94 -18.35
N GLU A 92 -13.75 -16.43 -18.41
CA GLU A 92 -14.84 -17.05 -19.16
C GLU A 92 -14.74 -16.68 -20.65
N ASP A 93 -13.86 -17.36 -21.38
CA ASP A 93 -13.67 -17.20 -22.83
C ASP A 93 -14.86 -17.78 -23.66
N SER A 94 -16.07 -17.23 -23.52
CA SER A 94 -17.12 -17.41 -24.55
C SER A 94 -18.20 -16.34 -24.68
N PHE A 95 -18.08 -15.14 -24.09
CA PHE A 95 -19.07 -14.07 -24.35
C PHE A 95 -18.43 -12.75 -24.81
N ARG A 96 -18.25 -12.71 -26.14
CA ARG A 96 -18.29 -11.53 -27.03
C ARG A 96 -17.45 -10.31 -26.64
N GLN A 97 -16.43 -10.11 -27.46
CA GLN A 97 -15.66 -8.89 -27.65
C GLN A 97 -16.56 -7.63 -27.73
N ASN A 98 -16.04 -6.53 -27.16
CA ASN A 98 -16.56 -5.15 -27.13
C ASN A 98 -17.33 -4.71 -25.88
N TYR A 99 -16.75 -4.91 -24.69
CA TYR A 99 -17.16 -4.15 -23.52
C TYR A 99 -16.01 -3.27 -23.04
N ASN A 100 -16.21 -1.96 -23.09
CA ASN A 100 -15.41 -1.02 -22.32
C ASN A 100 -15.48 -1.46 -20.86
N CYS A 101 -14.35 -1.55 -20.16
CA CYS A 101 -14.31 -1.71 -18.70
C CYS A 101 -14.70 -0.38 -18.04
N GLU A 102 -15.86 0.15 -18.43
CA GLU A 102 -16.59 1.16 -17.68
C GLU A 102 -17.15 0.52 -16.41
N VAL A 103 -17.21 1.31 -15.35
CA VAL A 103 -17.45 0.90 -13.97
C VAL A 103 -18.91 0.44 -13.80
N ASP A 104 -19.25 -0.73 -14.34
CA ASP A 104 -20.53 -1.38 -14.08
C ASP A 104 -20.37 -2.30 -12.87
N SER A 105 -20.99 -1.90 -11.76
CA SER A 105 -20.94 -2.53 -10.44
C SER A 105 -21.71 -3.86 -10.33
N ILE A 106 -21.68 -4.70 -11.36
CA ILE A 106 -22.40 -5.98 -11.37
C ILE A 106 -21.41 -7.11 -11.12
N MET A 107 -21.37 -7.62 -9.88
CA MET A 107 -20.62 -8.83 -9.55
C MET A 107 -21.27 -10.04 -10.19
N VAL A 108 -20.56 -10.72 -11.09
CA VAL A 108 -21.01 -11.99 -11.69
C VAL A 108 -20.83 -13.09 -10.65
N GLN A 109 -21.93 -13.74 -10.24
CA GLN A 109 -21.88 -14.95 -9.43
C GLN A 109 -21.68 -16.17 -10.36
N CYS A 110 -20.69 -17.00 -10.05
CA CYS A 110 -20.52 -18.30 -10.69
C CYS A 110 -21.70 -19.21 -10.29
N GLY A 111 -22.38 -19.78 -11.29
CA GLY A 111 -23.40 -20.82 -11.15
C GLY A 111 -22.81 -22.22 -11.27
#